data_AF-D3AUT6-F1
#
_entry.id   AF-D3AUT6-F1
#
_cell.length_a   1.000
_cell.length_b   1.000
_cell.length_c   1.000
_cell.angle_alpha   90.00
_cell.angle_beta   90.00
_cell.angle_gamma   90.00
#
_symmetry.space_group_name_H-M   'P 1'
#
loop_
_entity.id
_entity.type
_entity.pdbx_description
1 polymer ?
#
loop_
_entity_poly.entity_id
_entity_poly.type
_entity_poly.pdbx_seq_one_letter_code
_entity_poly.pdbx_strand_id
1 'polypeptide(L)' 'MKPFINDDFLLQTNTARELFSGHARKMPIIDFHNHLNPQEIYEDRCYDNIAQVWLGGDHYKWRAMRANGIPEQLIT' A
#
# COMPACT_ATOMS: atom_id res chain seq x y z
N MET A 1 4.36 -16.86 20.31
CA MET A 1 5.07 -16.53 19.06
C MET A 1 4.70 -15.10 18.66
N LYS A 2 5.63 -14.26 18.21
CA LYS A 2 5.27 -12.91 17.72
C LYS A 2 4.54 -13.04 16.37
N PRO A 3 3.53 -12.21 16.07
CA PRO A 3 2.91 -12.16 14.74
C PRO A 3 3.94 -11.82 13.63
N PHE A 4 3.70 -12.31 12.41
CA PHE A 4 4.60 -12.06 11.25
C PHE A 4 4.79 -10.56 10.99
N ILE A 5 3.69 -9.81 10.89
CA ILE A 5 3.68 -8.34 10.89
C ILE A 5 3.31 -7.87 12.31
N ASN A 6 4.15 -7.03 12.90
CA ASN A 6 3.99 -6.48 14.25
C ASN A 6 4.60 -5.07 14.31
N ASP A 7 4.56 -4.40 15.47
CA ASP A 7 5.07 -3.03 15.62
C ASP A 7 6.58 -2.88 15.33
N ASP A 8 7.35 -3.98 15.43
CA ASP A 8 8.78 -4.04 15.11
C ASP A 8 9.04 -4.61 13.71
N PHE A 9 8.05 -4.69 12.83
CA PHE A 9 8.22 -5.27 11.49
C PHE A 9 9.35 -4.57 10.73
N LEU A 10 10.31 -5.35 10.23
CA LEU A 10 11.58 -4.90 9.63
C LEU A 10 12.59 -4.22 10.58
N LEU A 11 12.26 -4.00 11.85
CA LEU A 11 13.12 -3.34 12.84
C LEU A 11 13.94 -4.37 13.65
N GLN A 12 15.13 -4.69 13.14
CA GLN A 12 15.95 -5.78 13.67
C GLN A 12 16.79 -5.41 14.90
N THR A 13 17.06 -4.12 15.14
CA THR A 13 17.92 -3.62 16.23
C THR A 13 17.18 -2.69 17.18
N ASN A 14 17.69 -2.53 18.40
CA ASN A 14 17.13 -1.56 19.36
C ASN A 14 17.22 -0.13 18.82
N THR A 15 18.34 0.24 18.19
CA THR A 15 18.50 1.54 17.54
C THR A 15 17.45 1.77 16.44
N ALA A 16 17.13 0.76 15.62
CA ALA A 16 16.10 0.90 14.59
C ALA A 16 14.70 1.14 15.20
N ARG A 17 14.38 0.44 16.30
CA ARG A 17 13.13 0.64 17.04
C ARG A 17 13.03 2.04 17.65
N GLU A 18 14.10 2.53 18.26
CA GLU A 18 14.18 3.86 18.86
C GLU A 18 14.02 4.97 17.80
N LEU A 19 14.75 4.88 16.68
CA LEU A 19 14.67 5.85 15.60
C LEU A 19 13.27 5.88 14.95
N PHE A 20 12.68 4.71 14.68
CA PHE A 20 11.36 4.65 14.07
C PHE A 20 10.25 5.11 15.03
N SER A 21 10.15 4.48 16.20
CA SER A 21 9.05 4.75 17.13
C SER A 21 9.17 6.11 17.82
N GLY A 22 10.39 6.55 18.14
CA GLY A 22 10.64 7.82 18.81
C GLY A 22 10.59 9.04 17.89
N HIS A 23 10.87 8.86 16.59
CA HIS A 23 10.99 9.96 15.63
C HIS A 23 10.19 9.74 14.35
N ALA A 24 10.50 8.73 13.54
CA ALA A 24 9.96 8.63 12.18
C ALA A 24 8.43 8.45 12.13
N ARG A 25 7.86 7.62 13.02
CA ARG A 25 6.43 7.23 13.01
C ARG A 25 5.45 8.40 13.11
N LYS A 26 5.85 9.51 13.74
CA LYS A 26 5.01 10.70 13.97
C LYS A 26 5.20 11.80 12.93
N MET A 27 6.12 11.63 12.00
CA MET A 27 6.36 12.64 10.97
C MET A 27 5.22 12.65 9.95
N PRO A 28 4.85 13.82 9.40
CA PRO A 28 3.90 13.88 8.30
C PRO A 28 4.47 13.20 7.05
N ILE A 29 3.58 12.75 6.17
CA ILE A 29 3.94 12.27 4.84
C ILE A 29 4.09 13.48 3.90
N ILE A 30 5.21 13.57 3.20
CA ILE A 30 5.44 14.54 2.13
C ILE A 30 5.59 13.75 0.84
N ASP A 31 4.48 13.61 0.12
CA ASP A 31 4.40 12.81 -1.11
C ASP A 31 4.45 13.71 -2.35
N PHE A 32 5.65 14.22 -2.66
CA PHE A 32 5.87 15.24 -3.71
C PHE A 32 5.75 14.71 -5.14
N HIS A 33 5.67 13.40 -5.32
CA HIS A 33 5.51 12.77 -6.63
C HIS A 33 4.67 11.50 -6.51
N ASN A 34 3.45 11.55 -7.04
CA ASN A 34 2.54 10.42 -7.12
C ASN A 34 1.70 10.49 -8.41
N HIS A 35 0.85 9.49 -8.58
CA HIS A 35 -0.08 9.37 -9.70
C HIS A 35 -1.54 9.29 -9.24
N LEU A 36 -1.87 9.87 -8.07
CA LEU A 36 -3.25 9.92 -7.61
C LEU A 36 -4.10 10.74 -8.58
N ASN A 37 -5.35 10.34 -8.79
CA ASN A 37 -6.28 11.06 -9.66
C ASN A 37 -6.79 12.33 -8.92
N PRO A 38 -6.52 13.55 -9.43
CA PRO A 38 -6.98 14.78 -8.80
C PRO A 38 -8.50 14.90 -8.71
N GLN A 39 -9.25 14.31 -9.65
CA GLN A 39 -10.70 14.31 -9.65
C GLN A 39 -11.25 13.49 -8.47
N GLU A 40 -10.66 12.32 -8.20
CA GLU A 40 -11.11 11.47 -7.08
C GLU A 40 -10.87 12.14 -5.72
N ILE A 41 -9.79 12.93 -5.62
CA ILE A 41 -9.52 13.76 -4.44
C ILE A 41 -10.56 14.89 -4.34
N TYR A 42 -10.85 15.58 -5.44
CA TYR A 42 -11.81 16.68 -5.46
C TYR A 42 -13.23 16.24 -5.12
N GLU A 43 -13.64 15.08 -5.64
CA GLU A 43 -14.99 14.52 -5.45
C GLU A 43 -15.15 13.75 -4.13
N ASP A 44 -14.08 13.60 -3.35
CA ASP A 44 -14.03 12.73 -2.16
C ASP A 44 -14.59 11.33 -2.48
N ARG A 45 -14.05 10.73 -3.55
CA ARG A 45 -14.61 9.51 -4.13
C ARG A 45 -14.67 8.39 -3.10
N CYS A 46 -15.89 7.92 -2.81
CA CYS A 46 -16.12 6.68 -2.09
C CYS A 46 -16.14 5.50 -3.07
N TYR A 47 -15.36 4.44 -2.78
CA TYR A 47 -15.38 3.21 -3.56
C TYR A 47 -16.45 2.24 -3.05
N ASP A 48 -17.09 1.50 -3.96
CA ASP A 48 -18.20 0.60 -3.59
C ASP A 48 -17.73 -0.68 -2.89
N ASN A 49 -16.49 -1.09 -3.16
CA ASN A 49 -15.91 -2.32 -2.59
C ASN A 49 -14.38 -2.29 -2.61
N ILE A 50 -13.79 -3.24 -1.90
CA ILE A 50 -12.33 -3.37 -1.78
C ILE A 50 -11.64 -3.66 -3.13
N ALA A 51 -12.30 -4.37 -4.05
CA ALA A 51 -11.69 -4.72 -5.33
C ALA A 51 -11.43 -3.46 -6.18
N GLN A 52 -12.31 -2.46 -6.17
CA GLN A 52 -12.10 -1.21 -6.88
C GLN A 52 -10.82 -0.50 -6.41
N VAL A 53 -10.64 -0.33 -5.10
CA VAL A 53 -9.46 0.35 -4.52
C VAL A 53 -8.18 -0.48 -4.61
N TRP A 54 -8.27 -1.82 -4.57
CA TRP A 54 -7.07 -2.68 -4.57
C TRP A 54 -6.63 -3.18 -5.94
N LEU A 55 -7.57 -3.44 -6.85
CA LEU A 55 -7.31 -3.97 -8.18
C LEU A 55 -7.40 -2.91 -9.28
N GLY A 56 -7.86 -1.69 -8.99
CA GLY A 56 -7.95 -0.63 -9.99
C GLY A 56 -6.60 -0.06 -10.45
N GLY A 57 -5.50 -0.33 -9.74
CA GLY A 57 -4.25 0.40 -9.93
C GLY A 57 -2.95 -0.25 -9.47
N ASP A 58 -1.90 0.46 -9.89
CA ASP A 58 -0.45 0.20 -10.02
C ASP A 58 -0.01 -1.11 -10.66
N HIS A 59 -0.96 -1.94 -11.09
CA HIS A 59 -0.78 -3.07 -12.01
C HIS A 59 0.10 -4.23 -11.50
N TYR A 60 0.80 -4.11 -10.37
CA TYR A 60 1.62 -5.19 -9.80
C TYR A 60 0.81 -6.45 -9.50
N LYS A 61 -0.44 -6.29 -9.02
CA LYS A 61 -1.35 -7.42 -8.78
C LYS A 61 -1.74 -8.09 -10.09
N TRP A 62 -2.06 -7.31 -11.13
CA TRP A 62 -2.36 -7.83 -12.48
C TRP A 62 -1.17 -8.60 -13.05
N ARG A 63 0.04 -8.06 -12.92
CA ARG A 63 1.27 -8.74 -13.34
C ARG A 63 1.44 -10.08 -12.62
N ALA A 64 1.23 -10.10 -11.30
CA ALA A 64 1.29 -11.33 -10.53
C ALA A 64 0.21 -12.34 -10.95
N MET A 65 -1.02 -11.90 -11.20
CA MET A 65 -2.11 -12.75 -11.69
C MET A 65 -1.78 -13.37 -13.05
N ARG A 66 -1.27 -12.59 -14.01
CA ARG A 66 -0.80 -13.09 -15.31
C ARG A 66 0.34 -14.11 -15.14
N ALA A 67 1.31 -13.83 -14.27
CA ALA A 67 2.41 -14.75 -13.97
C ALA A 67 1.95 -16.07 -13.33
N ASN A 68 0.77 -16.07 -12.70
CA ASN A 68 0.12 -17.26 -12.13
C ASN A 68 -0.91 -17.90 -13.09
N GLY A 69 -0.95 -17.48 -14.36
CA GLY A 69 -1.81 -18.09 -15.38
C GLY A 69 -3.30 -17.75 -15.27
N ILE A 70 -3.65 -16.68 -14.53
CA ILE A 70 -5.04 -16.23 -14.45
C ILE A 70 -5.48 -15.65 -15.82
N PRO A 71 -6.65 -16.05 -16.37
CA PRO A 71 -7.16 -15.50 -17.62
C PRO A 71 -7.32 -13.98 -17.57
N GLU A 72 -6.95 -13.28 -18.64
CA GLU A 72 -6.95 -11.81 -18.70
C GLU A 72 -8.32 -11.19 -18.41
N GLN A 73 -9.42 -11.87 -18.79
CA GLN A 73 -10.80 -11.44 -18.50
C GLN A 73 -11.16 -11.38 -17.02
N LEU A 74 -10.33 -11.98 -16.14
CA LEU A 74 -10.48 -11.89 -14.67
C LEU A 74 -9.55 -10.84 -14.06
N ILE A 75 -8.80 -10.10 -14.89
CA ILE A 75 -7.80 -9.10 -14.50
C ILE A 75 -8.23 -7.70 -14.96
N THR A 76 -8.55 -7.53 -16.24
CA THR A 76 -8.96 -6.25 -16.86
C THR A 76 -10.09 -6.42 -17.85
#